data_AF-A0A4R6Q8S8-F1
#
_entry.id   AF-A0A4R6Q8S8-F1
#
_cell.length_a   1.000
_cell.length_b   1.000
_cell.length_c   1.000
_cell.angle_alpha   90.00
_cell.angle_beta   90.00
_cell.angle_gamma   90.00
#
_symmetry.space_group_name_H-M   'P 1'
#
loop_
_entity.id
_entity.type
_entity.pdbx_description
1 polymer ?
#
loop_
_entity_poly.entity_id
_entity_poly.type
_entity_poly.pdbx_seq_one_letter_code
_entity_poly.pdbx_strand_id
1 'polypeptide(L)'
;MFLRESKGISMNTDSINEYIEKHFSEKRRVHTEGVRTTAIRLAEKYGADPKKAEIAALYHDMFRGVDKETLNRKIDELGLPDRYRDNPNLAHGKLAALIMERDFDIKDQDILNAVSFHTTGRPGMSPLEKVVFIADAIEPGRDYPGVEELRKLADEDIDKACLLSLTRTAEYVLDQGNYLDEDTLHAKEYFEKILKEKVMDNKSLAMEAAHVLDAKQAIDITIIDVSEKSSFADYLIIASGGSERQVGALADSVEDKFAESGILPKSIEGKQNSGWMLMDYGDIIVNIFSQEMREKYNIEKVWGDCNFLDIE
;
A
#
# COMPACT_ATOMS: atom_id res chain seq x y z
N MET A 1 -3.72 -15.52 35.08
CA MET A 1 -3.73 -14.41 36.06
C MET A 1 -3.08 -13.18 35.41
N PHE A 2 -3.61 -12.74 34.27
CA PHE A 2 -3.03 -11.66 33.45
C PHE A 2 -3.84 -10.38 33.69
N LEU A 3 -3.49 -9.59 34.70
CA LEU A 3 -4.13 -8.29 35.03
C LEU A 3 -5.55 -8.38 35.62
N ARG A 4 -5.69 -8.94 36.84
CA ARG A 4 -6.92 -8.78 37.65
C ARG A 4 -6.82 -7.66 38.71
N GLU A 5 -5.73 -6.87 38.74
CA GLU A 5 -5.47 -5.94 39.85
C GLU A 5 -5.13 -4.48 39.46
N SER A 6 -5.28 -4.07 38.20
CA SER A 6 -4.98 -2.68 37.82
C SER A 6 -6.23 -1.95 37.34
N LYS A 7 -6.89 -1.26 38.28
CA LYS A 7 -7.90 -0.24 37.96
C LYS A 7 -7.24 0.90 37.17
N GLY A 8 -7.78 1.23 36.00
CA GLY A 8 -7.65 2.56 35.37
C GLY A 8 -6.26 2.91 34.84
N ILE A 9 -5.69 2.07 33.97
CA ILE A 9 -4.50 2.46 33.20
C ILE A 9 -4.99 3.31 32.02
N SER A 10 -4.67 4.61 32.03
CA SER A 10 -4.97 5.54 30.93
C SER A 10 -4.06 5.30 29.74
N MET A 11 -4.53 5.62 28.52
CA MET A 11 -3.79 5.70 27.25
C MET A 11 -2.37 6.27 27.40
N ASN A 12 -1.38 5.43 27.66
CA ASN A 12 0.01 5.85 27.60
C ASN A 12 0.92 4.68 27.23
N THR A 13 1.85 4.94 26.32
CA THR A 13 2.89 4.01 25.85
C THR A 13 3.69 3.44 27.02
N ASP A 14 3.80 4.18 28.12
CA ASP A 14 4.45 3.73 29.36
C ASP A 14 3.88 2.40 29.90
N SER A 15 2.55 2.22 29.83
CA SER A 15 1.90 1.02 30.39
C SER A 15 2.18 -0.25 29.58
N ILE A 16 2.23 -0.13 28.25
CA ILE A 16 2.57 -1.24 27.36
C ILE A 16 4.08 -1.49 27.36
N ASN A 17 4.91 -0.45 27.46
CA ASN A 17 6.35 -0.61 27.58
C ASN A 17 6.72 -1.41 28.83
N GLU A 18 6.08 -1.17 29.97
CA GLU A 18 6.26 -2.00 31.17
C GLU A 18 5.84 -3.46 30.96
N TYR A 19 4.74 -3.70 30.25
CA TYR A 19 4.29 -5.05 29.92
C TYR A 19 5.30 -5.75 29.01
N ILE A 20 5.75 -5.07 27.95
CA ILE A 20 6.75 -5.57 27.01
C ILE A 20 8.03 -5.95 27.75
N GLU A 21 8.57 -5.09 28.61
CA GLU A 21 9.78 -5.38 29.39
C GLU A 21 9.64 -6.60 30.30
N LYS A 22 8.46 -6.81 30.89
CA LYS A 22 8.21 -7.93 31.82
C LYS A 22 7.91 -9.25 31.11
N HIS A 23 7.29 -9.21 29.92
CA HIS A 23 6.69 -10.38 29.29
C HIS A 23 7.31 -10.79 27.96
N PHE A 24 7.98 -9.89 27.24
CA PHE A 24 8.57 -10.21 25.93
C PHE A 24 10.00 -10.71 26.06
N SER A 25 10.33 -11.75 25.28
CA SER A 25 11.72 -12.16 25.10
C SER A 25 12.53 -11.04 24.44
N GLU A 26 13.86 -11.03 24.63
CA GLU A 26 14.75 -10.07 23.97
C GLU A 26 14.50 -9.97 22.46
N LYS A 27 14.38 -11.13 21.79
CA LYS A 27 14.10 -11.20 20.35
C LYS A 27 12.78 -10.52 19.99
N ARG A 28 11.73 -10.70 20.82
CA ARG A 28 10.43 -10.08 20.57
C ARG A 28 10.47 -8.57 20.84
N ARG A 29 11.21 -8.11 21.87
CA ARG A 29 11.40 -6.68 22.14
C ARG A 29 12.07 -5.96 20.98
N VAL A 30 13.15 -6.52 20.44
CA VAL A 30 13.84 -5.99 19.25
C VAL A 30 12.91 -5.96 18.04
N HIS A 31 12.14 -7.03 17.81
CA HIS A 31 11.16 -7.08 16.73
C HIS A 31 10.09 -6.00 16.89
N THR A 32 9.46 -5.89 18.07
CA THR A 32 8.43 -4.88 18.34
C THR A 32 8.94 -3.45 18.15
N GLU A 33 10.19 -3.16 18.54
CA GLU A 33 10.82 -1.86 18.27
C GLU A 33 11.06 -1.62 16.77
N GLY A 34 11.47 -2.66 16.04
CA GLY A 34 11.59 -2.64 14.58
C GLY A 34 10.24 -2.33 13.90
N VAL A 35 9.17 -3.00 14.34
CA VAL A 35 7.80 -2.73 13.85
C VAL A 35 7.37 -1.32 14.20
N ARG A 36 7.61 -0.85 15.43
CA ARG A 36 7.25 0.51 15.87
C ARG A 36 7.87 1.58 14.99
N THR A 37 9.19 1.52 14.81
CA THR A 37 9.93 2.51 14.01
C THR A 37 9.53 2.46 12.53
N THR A 38 9.31 1.26 12.00
CA THR A 38 8.84 1.07 10.61
C THR A 38 7.42 1.59 10.41
N ALA A 39 6.51 1.33 11.36
CA ALA A 39 5.13 1.76 11.31
C ALA A 39 5.00 3.29 11.36
N ILE A 40 5.76 3.96 12.23
CA ILE A 40 5.80 5.43 12.30
C ILE A 40 6.23 6.01 10.94
N ARG A 41 7.32 5.50 10.36
CA ARG A 41 7.84 5.94 9.05
C ARG A 41 6.82 5.76 7.93
N LEU A 42 6.15 4.60 7.88
CA LEU A 42 5.13 4.33 6.87
C LEU A 42 3.87 5.18 7.10
N ALA A 43 3.49 5.44 8.35
CA ALA A 43 2.36 6.29 8.68
C ALA A 43 2.54 7.72 8.17
N GLU A 44 3.72 8.31 8.40
CA GLU A 44 4.07 9.64 7.87
C GLU A 44 4.00 9.69 6.34
N LYS A 45 4.43 8.62 5.67
CA LYS A 45 4.45 8.52 4.20
C LYS A 45 3.06 8.37 3.58
N TYR A 46 2.22 7.52 4.16
CA TYR A 46 0.91 7.14 3.60
C TYR A 46 -0.28 7.83 4.29
N GLY A 47 -0.02 8.83 5.14
CA GLY A 47 -1.05 9.67 5.74
C GLY A 47 -1.86 9.01 6.86
N ALA A 48 -1.29 8.03 7.56
CA ALA A 48 -1.85 7.52 8.82
C ALA A 48 -1.32 8.35 10.01
N ASP A 49 -2.04 8.35 11.14
CA ASP A 49 -1.58 9.03 12.36
C ASP A 49 -0.36 8.30 12.96
N PRO A 50 0.83 8.93 13.04
CA PRO A 50 2.03 8.26 13.56
C PRO A 50 1.91 7.82 15.02
N LYS A 51 1.14 8.52 15.86
CA LYS A 51 0.91 8.13 17.26
C LYS A 51 0.02 6.89 17.35
N LYS A 52 -0.99 6.80 16.48
CA LYS A 52 -1.81 5.58 16.39
C LYS A 52 -0.98 4.39 15.90
N ALA A 53 -0.11 4.62 14.91
CA ALA A 53 0.82 3.61 14.40
C ALA A 53 1.78 3.11 15.48
N GLU A 54 2.34 4.02 16.28
CA GLU A 54 3.17 3.68 17.43
C GLU A 54 2.42 2.79 18.43
N ILE A 55 1.21 3.18 18.86
CA ILE A 55 0.41 2.42 19.81
C ILE A 55 0.07 1.05 19.23
N ALA A 56 -0.48 0.97 18.01
CA ALA A 56 -0.83 -0.31 17.40
C ALA A 56 0.39 -1.25 17.28
N ALA A 57 1.56 -0.72 16.88
CA ALA A 57 2.78 -1.49 16.78
C ALA A 57 3.30 -2.00 18.14
N LEU A 58 3.13 -1.27 19.24
CA LEU A 58 3.54 -1.76 20.56
C LEU A 58 2.65 -2.91 21.06
N TYR A 59 1.37 -2.92 20.69
CA TYR A 59 0.41 -3.92 21.17
C TYR A 59 0.24 -5.13 20.24
N HIS A 60 0.63 -5.04 18.96
CA HIS A 60 0.25 -6.05 17.94
C HIS A 60 0.54 -7.49 18.34
N ASP A 61 1.66 -7.72 19.03
CA ASP A 61 2.18 -9.03 19.40
C ASP A 61 1.96 -9.41 20.88
N MET A 62 1.12 -8.68 21.63
CA MET A 62 0.92 -8.86 23.09
C MET A 62 0.66 -10.32 23.52
N PHE A 63 -0.04 -11.09 22.69
CA PHE A 63 -0.40 -12.49 22.94
C PHE A 63 0.48 -13.50 22.21
N ARG A 64 1.57 -13.04 21.57
CA ARG A 64 2.44 -13.91 20.79
C ARG A 64 3.33 -14.75 21.71
N GLY A 65 3.29 -16.06 21.51
CA GLY A 65 4.05 -17.02 22.33
C GLY A 65 3.34 -17.47 23.61
N VAL A 66 2.11 -17.00 23.85
CA VAL A 66 1.23 -17.55 24.89
C VAL A 66 0.86 -18.99 24.55
N ASP A 67 0.85 -19.88 25.56
CA ASP A 67 0.54 -21.28 25.37
C ASP A 67 -0.92 -21.51 24.93
N LYS A 68 -1.16 -22.62 24.21
CA LYS A 68 -2.48 -22.93 23.63
C LYS A 68 -3.59 -23.02 24.67
N GLU A 69 -3.31 -23.55 25.86
CA GLU A 69 -4.34 -23.73 26.90
C GLU A 69 -4.79 -22.37 27.45
N THR A 70 -3.84 -21.50 27.77
CA THR A 70 -4.12 -20.13 28.20
C THR A 70 -4.84 -19.33 27.12
N LEU A 71 -4.42 -19.50 25.86
CA LEU A 71 -5.02 -18.83 24.72
C LEU A 71 -6.48 -19.29 24.48
N ASN A 72 -6.74 -20.60 24.50
CA ASN A 72 -8.09 -21.14 24.36
C ASN A 72 -9.02 -20.69 25.50
N ARG A 73 -8.52 -20.64 26.74
CA ARG A 73 -9.27 -20.10 27.89
C ARG A 73 -9.66 -18.64 27.67
N LYS A 74 -8.79 -17.85 27.05
CA LYS A 74 -9.07 -16.45 26.71
C LYS A 74 -10.05 -16.29 25.56
N ILE A 75 -9.99 -17.18 24.56
CA ILE A 75 -11.01 -17.28 23.50
C ILE A 75 -12.38 -17.51 24.12
N ASP A 76 -12.50 -18.46 25.05
CA ASP A 76 -13.76 -18.76 25.75
C ASP A 76 -14.23 -17.56 26.60
N GLU A 77 -13.32 -16.92 27.34
CA GLU A 77 -13.62 -15.77 28.20
C GLU A 77 -14.13 -14.54 27.41
N LEU A 78 -13.56 -14.32 26.23
CA LEU A 78 -13.83 -13.14 25.40
C LEU A 78 -14.85 -13.41 24.27
N GLY A 79 -15.32 -14.65 24.12
CA GLY A 79 -16.32 -15.02 23.12
C GLY A 79 -15.81 -15.01 21.68
N LEU A 80 -14.54 -15.32 21.45
CA LEU A 80 -14.01 -15.45 20.08
C LEU A 80 -14.51 -16.76 19.43
N PRO A 81 -14.76 -16.76 18.10
CA PRO A 81 -15.17 -17.97 17.38
C PRO A 81 -14.17 -19.13 17.47
N ASP A 82 -14.66 -20.37 17.40
CA ASP A 82 -13.83 -21.58 17.52
C ASP A 82 -12.76 -21.70 16.42
N ARG A 83 -12.86 -20.99 15.29
CA ARG A 83 -11.80 -20.96 14.26
C ARG A 83 -10.45 -20.44 14.77
N TYR A 84 -10.45 -19.68 15.86
CA TYR A 84 -9.24 -19.19 16.52
C TYR A 84 -8.64 -20.19 17.53
N ARG A 85 -9.39 -21.24 17.89
CA ARG A 85 -8.97 -22.25 18.87
C ARG A 85 -7.81 -23.06 18.31
N ASP A 86 -6.86 -23.39 19.18
CA ASP A 86 -5.65 -24.17 18.87
C ASP A 86 -4.73 -23.58 17.78
N ASN A 87 -4.99 -22.33 17.37
CA ASN A 87 -4.23 -21.59 16.38
C ASN A 87 -3.68 -20.26 16.94
N PRO A 88 -2.60 -20.29 17.76
CA PRO A 88 -2.04 -19.08 18.37
C PRO A 88 -1.62 -17.99 17.37
N ASN A 89 -1.13 -18.39 16.19
CA ASN A 89 -0.71 -17.45 15.16
C ASN A 89 -1.90 -16.67 14.59
N LEU A 90 -3.09 -17.27 14.51
CA LEU A 90 -4.29 -16.58 14.04
C LEU A 90 -4.98 -15.78 15.16
N ALA A 91 -4.95 -16.28 16.39
CA ALA A 91 -5.71 -15.72 17.50
C ALA A 91 -5.06 -14.52 18.21
N HIS A 92 -3.72 -14.40 18.22
CA HIS A 92 -3.04 -13.42 19.07
C HIS A 92 -3.42 -11.97 18.77
N GLY A 93 -3.54 -11.58 17.50
CA GLY A 93 -3.98 -10.23 17.12
C GLY A 93 -5.40 -9.93 17.59
N LYS A 94 -6.33 -10.88 17.41
CA LYS A 94 -7.73 -10.76 17.87
C LYS A 94 -7.82 -10.59 19.39
N LEU A 95 -7.09 -11.43 20.13
CA LEU A 95 -7.05 -11.37 21.58
C LEU A 95 -6.38 -10.10 22.10
N ALA A 96 -5.30 -9.65 21.45
CA ALA A 96 -4.64 -8.40 21.79
C ALA A 96 -5.62 -7.22 21.67
N ALA A 97 -6.34 -7.10 20.56
CA ALA A 97 -7.33 -6.03 20.38
C ALA A 97 -8.44 -6.05 21.45
N LEU A 98 -9.01 -7.21 21.77
CA LEU A 98 -10.04 -7.32 22.80
C LEU A 98 -9.52 -6.96 24.19
N ILE A 99 -8.27 -7.29 24.50
CA ILE A 99 -7.63 -6.98 25.77
C ILE A 99 -7.23 -5.50 25.85
N MET A 100 -6.77 -4.91 24.75
CA MET A 100 -6.55 -3.47 24.63
C MET A 100 -7.82 -2.68 24.98
N GLU A 101 -8.96 -3.09 24.44
CA GLU A 101 -10.24 -2.43 24.69
C GLU A 101 -10.72 -2.61 26.13
N ARG A 102 -10.58 -3.84 26.67
CA ARG A 102 -11.11 -4.20 27.99
C ARG A 102 -10.24 -3.72 29.15
N ASP A 103 -8.92 -3.91 29.05
CA ASP A 103 -7.99 -3.77 30.18
C ASP A 103 -7.14 -2.48 30.08
N PHE A 104 -6.93 -1.95 28.87
CA PHE A 104 -6.12 -0.73 28.63
C PHE A 104 -6.95 0.48 28.19
N ASP A 105 -8.29 0.34 28.19
CA ASP A 105 -9.26 1.39 27.84
C ASP A 105 -9.01 2.04 26.46
N ILE A 106 -8.43 1.30 25.52
CA ILE A 106 -8.23 1.77 24.14
C ILE A 106 -9.57 1.64 23.40
N LYS A 107 -10.19 2.77 23.05
CA LYS A 107 -11.50 2.82 22.36
C LYS A 107 -11.41 3.19 20.87
N ASP A 108 -10.22 3.57 20.41
CA ASP A 108 -10.00 3.94 19.02
C ASP A 108 -10.07 2.69 18.13
N GLN A 109 -11.16 2.57 17.36
CA GLN A 109 -11.42 1.41 16.51
C GLN A 109 -10.37 1.21 15.42
N ASP A 110 -9.71 2.28 14.97
CA ASP A 110 -8.66 2.18 13.96
C ASP A 110 -7.43 1.46 14.54
N ILE A 111 -7.03 1.82 15.77
CA ILE A 111 -5.94 1.15 16.51
C ILE A 111 -6.30 -0.32 16.78
N LEU A 112 -7.52 -0.57 17.27
CA LEU A 112 -7.97 -1.93 17.60
C LEU A 112 -8.02 -2.81 16.34
N ASN A 113 -8.49 -2.29 15.21
CA ASN A 113 -8.52 -3.01 13.95
C ASN A 113 -7.11 -3.28 13.41
N ALA A 114 -6.22 -2.29 13.47
CA ALA A 114 -4.83 -2.46 13.05
C ALA A 114 -4.13 -3.60 13.79
N VAL A 115 -4.37 -3.74 15.11
CA VAL A 115 -3.88 -4.87 15.88
C VAL A 115 -4.63 -6.17 15.57
N SER A 116 -5.96 -6.12 15.44
CA SER A 116 -6.81 -7.30 15.20
C SER A 116 -6.52 -7.98 13.85
N PHE A 117 -6.17 -7.21 12.81
CA PHE A 117 -5.99 -7.69 11.45
C PHE A 117 -4.53 -7.69 10.97
N HIS A 118 -3.54 -7.39 11.83
CA HIS A 118 -2.13 -7.33 11.40
C HIS A 118 -1.57 -8.66 10.85
N THR A 119 -2.18 -9.80 11.17
CA THR A 119 -1.75 -11.12 10.68
C THR A 119 -2.46 -11.54 9.40
N THR A 120 -3.76 -11.27 9.32
CA THR A 120 -4.61 -11.78 8.25
C THR A 120 -4.84 -10.76 7.13
N GLY A 121 -4.77 -9.47 7.45
CA GLY A 121 -5.43 -8.43 6.68
C GLY A 121 -6.95 -8.55 6.73
N ARG A 122 -7.64 -7.65 6.02
CA ARG A 122 -9.07 -7.75 5.68
C ARG A 122 -9.41 -6.88 4.46
N PRO A 123 -10.59 -7.04 3.83
CA PRO A 123 -11.06 -6.10 2.81
C PRO A 123 -11.14 -4.67 3.37
N GLY A 124 -10.69 -3.69 2.58
CA GLY A 124 -10.84 -2.27 2.92
C GLY A 124 -10.03 -1.80 4.13
N MET A 125 -8.83 -2.38 4.37
CA MET A 125 -7.93 -1.91 5.43
C MET A 125 -7.73 -0.38 5.38
N SER A 126 -7.82 0.25 6.54
CA SER A 126 -7.47 1.66 6.70
C SER A 126 -5.97 1.90 6.43
N PRO A 127 -5.54 3.16 6.22
CA PRO A 127 -4.12 3.48 6.14
C PRO A 127 -3.31 2.93 7.33
N LEU A 128 -3.86 3.01 8.55
CA LEU A 128 -3.21 2.50 9.76
C LEU A 128 -3.10 0.97 9.75
N GLU A 129 -4.16 0.27 9.34
CA GLU A 129 -4.14 -1.19 9.22
C GLU A 129 -3.09 -1.68 8.22
N LYS A 130 -3.03 -1.05 7.03
CA LYS A 130 -2.00 -1.34 6.01
C LYS A 130 -0.59 -1.10 6.56
N VAL A 131 -0.39 0.02 7.26
CA VAL A 131 0.89 0.39 7.87
C VAL A 131 1.36 -0.67 8.86
N VAL A 132 0.52 -1.10 9.81
CA VAL A 132 0.91 -2.07 10.84
C VAL A 132 1.12 -3.46 10.23
N PHE A 133 0.25 -3.87 9.30
CA PHE A 133 0.37 -5.13 8.56
C PHE A 133 1.70 -5.23 7.81
N ILE A 134 2.09 -4.17 7.08
CA ILE A 134 3.35 -4.14 6.33
C ILE A 134 4.56 -3.94 7.24
N ALA A 135 4.47 -3.12 8.28
CA ALA A 135 5.57 -2.91 9.21
C ALA A 135 6.02 -4.21 9.88
N ASP A 136 5.09 -5.08 10.30
CA ASP A 136 5.42 -6.41 10.85
C ASP A 136 6.19 -7.28 9.84
N ALA A 137 5.81 -7.22 8.57
CA ALA A 137 6.43 -8.01 7.51
C ALA A 137 7.82 -7.50 7.12
N ILE A 138 8.09 -6.19 7.20
CA ILE A 138 9.31 -5.60 6.60
C ILE A 138 10.31 -5.02 7.60
N GLU A 139 10.01 -5.02 8.90
CA GLU A 139 10.89 -4.42 9.91
C GLU A 139 12.36 -4.90 9.79
N PRO A 140 13.36 -4.08 10.15
CA PRO A 140 14.76 -4.31 9.78
C PRO A 140 15.35 -5.67 10.21
N GLY A 141 14.84 -6.26 11.29
CA GLY A 141 15.24 -7.58 11.78
C GLY A 141 14.68 -8.77 11.00
N ARG A 142 13.73 -8.55 10.08
CA ARG A 142 13.19 -9.61 9.20
C ARG A 142 14.22 -10.03 8.16
N ASP A 143 14.45 -11.34 8.09
CA ASP A 143 15.33 -11.99 7.13
C ASP A 143 14.64 -13.24 6.59
N TYR A 144 14.07 -13.12 5.38
CA TYR A 144 13.43 -14.22 4.66
C TYR A 144 13.43 -13.94 3.14
N PRO A 145 13.31 -14.98 2.29
CA PRO A 145 13.32 -14.81 0.85
C PRO A 145 12.29 -13.80 0.36
N GLY A 146 12.73 -12.79 -0.39
CA GLY A 146 11.87 -11.75 -0.97
C GLY A 146 11.56 -10.56 -0.05
N VAL A 147 12.10 -10.49 1.17
CA VAL A 147 11.87 -9.34 2.07
C VAL A 147 12.36 -8.01 1.48
N GLU A 148 13.48 -8.00 0.76
CA GLU A 148 14.01 -6.78 0.12
C GLU A 148 13.09 -6.21 -0.98
N GLU A 149 12.49 -7.11 -1.77
CA GLU A 149 11.49 -6.73 -2.76
C GLU A 149 10.25 -6.14 -2.08
N LEU A 150 9.80 -6.76 -0.98
CA LEU A 150 8.65 -6.25 -0.22
C LEU A 150 8.96 -4.90 0.44
N ARG A 151 10.19 -4.69 0.95
CA ARG A 151 10.66 -3.40 1.48
C ARG A 151 10.61 -2.31 0.42
N LYS A 152 11.15 -2.59 -0.78
CA LYS A 152 11.12 -1.66 -1.91
C LYS A 152 9.67 -1.33 -2.30
N LEU A 153 8.83 -2.35 -2.44
CA LEU A 153 7.43 -2.16 -2.83
C LEU A 153 6.64 -1.39 -1.78
N ALA A 154 6.87 -1.65 -0.49
CA ALA A 154 6.27 -0.87 0.60
C ALA A 154 6.67 0.60 0.58
N ASP A 155 7.81 0.94 -0.02
CA ASP A 155 8.22 2.32 -0.26
C ASP A 155 7.66 2.92 -1.55
N GLU A 156 7.20 2.13 -2.51
CA GLU A 156 6.63 2.65 -3.76
C GLU A 156 5.10 2.70 -3.71
N ASP A 157 4.47 1.63 -3.24
CA ASP A 157 3.02 1.45 -3.19
C ASP A 157 2.64 0.43 -2.10
N ILE A 158 2.07 0.93 -1.00
CA ILE A 158 1.67 0.08 0.13
C ILE A 158 0.56 -0.91 -0.23
N ASP A 159 -0.29 -0.62 -1.22
CA ASP A 159 -1.37 -1.52 -1.62
C ASP A 159 -0.81 -2.69 -2.43
N LYS A 160 0.15 -2.43 -3.32
CA LYS A 160 0.92 -3.49 -3.98
C LYS A 160 1.72 -4.32 -2.96
N ALA A 161 2.29 -3.69 -1.94
CA ALA A 161 2.99 -4.40 -0.86
C ALA A 161 2.05 -5.29 -0.04
N CYS A 162 0.84 -4.82 0.28
CA CYS A 162 -0.20 -5.61 0.94
C CYS A 162 -0.55 -6.84 0.11
N LEU A 163 -0.80 -6.66 -1.20
CA LEU A 163 -1.10 -7.78 -2.09
C LEU A 163 0.05 -8.81 -2.14
N LEU A 164 1.29 -8.36 -2.27
CA LEU A 164 2.46 -9.25 -2.33
C LEU A 164 2.61 -10.03 -1.01
N SER A 165 2.48 -9.36 0.13
CA SER A 165 2.57 -10.00 1.45
C SER A 165 1.43 -11.02 1.66
N LEU A 166 0.19 -10.67 1.33
CA LEU A 166 -0.97 -11.57 1.42
C LEU A 166 -0.82 -12.79 0.51
N THR A 167 -0.32 -12.60 -0.71
CA THR A 167 -0.08 -13.69 -1.68
C THR A 167 0.95 -14.67 -1.16
N ARG A 168 2.09 -14.18 -0.67
CA ARG A 168 3.14 -15.03 -0.08
C ARG A 168 2.68 -15.77 1.17
N THR A 169 1.92 -15.10 2.04
CA THR A 169 1.33 -15.76 3.22
C THR A 169 0.36 -16.85 2.81
N ALA A 170 -0.50 -16.61 1.83
CA ALA A 170 -1.44 -17.62 1.33
C ALA A 170 -0.71 -18.83 0.73
N GLU A 171 0.28 -18.60 -0.13
CA GLU A 171 1.12 -19.66 -0.72
C GLU A 171 1.83 -20.48 0.36
N TYR A 172 2.47 -19.81 1.32
CA TYR A 172 3.18 -20.47 2.42
C TYR A 172 2.23 -21.33 3.28
N VAL A 173 1.08 -20.77 3.68
CA VAL A 173 0.12 -21.50 4.53
C VAL A 173 -0.45 -22.72 3.80
N LEU A 174 -0.79 -22.58 2.52
CA LEU A 174 -1.32 -23.67 1.70
C LEU A 174 -0.28 -24.75 1.40
N ASP A 175 0.97 -24.39 1.13
CA ASP A 175 2.07 -25.34 0.90
C ASP A 175 2.36 -26.19 2.15
N GLN A 176 2.20 -25.61 3.34
CA GLN A 176 2.30 -26.33 4.61
C GLN A 176 1.06 -27.20 4.93
N GLY A 177 0.04 -27.21 4.08
CA GLY A 177 -1.21 -27.94 4.30
C GLY A 177 -2.07 -27.39 5.45
N ASN A 178 -1.83 -26.13 5.84
CA ASN A 178 -2.55 -25.48 6.93
C ASN A 178 -3.81 -24.77 6.44
N TYR A 179 -4.73 -24.51 7.37
CA TYR A 179 -5.92 -23.71 7.10
C TYR A 179 -5.55 -22.24 6.83
N LEU A 180 -5.98 -21.71 5.69
CA LEU A 180 -5.91 -20.29 5.35
C LEU A 180 -7.20 -19.60 5.83
N ASP A 181 -7.06 -18.54 6.63
CA ASP A 181 -8.21 -17.80 7.14
C ASP A 181 -8.92 -17.02 6.01
N GLU A 182 -10.25 -16.96 6.09
CA GLU A 182 -11.09 -16.27 5.11
C GLU A 182 -10.79 -14.76 5.03
N ASP A 183 -10.37 -14.13 6.14
CA ASP A 183 -10.01 -12.71 6.15
C ASP A 183 -8.81 -12.46 5.21
N THR A 184 -7.84 -13.38 5.15
CA THR A 184 -6.68 -13.30 4.26
C THR A 184 -7.07 -13.49 2.80
N LEU A 185 -7.96 -14.44 2.51
CA LEU A 185 -8.45 -14.65 1.14
C LEU A 185 -9.20 -13.41 0.64
N HIS A 186 -10.17 -12.92 1.42
CA HIS A 186 -10.95 -11.75 1.04
C HIS A 186 -10.09 -10.48 0.96
N ALA A 187 -9.08 -10.33 1.82
CA ALA A 187 -8.14 -9.22 1.73
C ALA A 187 -7.37 -9.27 0.40
N LYS A 188 -6.85 -10.45 0.02
CA LYS A 188 -6.13 -10.64 -1.25
C LYS A 188 -7.01 -10.29 -2.45
N GLU A 189 -8.23 -10.85 -2.51
CA GLU A 189 -9.21 -10.57 -3.57
C GLU A 189 -9.57 -9.07 -3.64
N TYR A 190 -9.70 -8.41 -2.49
CA TYR A 190 -9.94 -6.98 -2.42
C TYR A 190 -8.80 -6.17 -3.05
N PHE A 191 -7.54 -6.45 -2.69
CA PHE A 191 -6.39 -5.75 -3.27
C PHE A 191 -6.23 -6.03 -4.77
N GLU A 192 -6.41 -7.28 -5.21
CA GLU A 192 -6.42 -7.65 -6.64
C GLU A 192 -7.46 -6.84 -7.41
N LYS A 193 -8.67 -6.71 -6.84
CA LYS A 193 -9.76 -5.95 -7.45
C LYS A 193 -9.42 -4.47 -7.55
N ILE A 194 -9.05 -3.80 -6.45
CA ILE A 194 -8.82 -2.35 -6.47
C ILE A 194 -7.61 -1.97 -7.34
N LEU A 195 -6.57 -2.81 -7.36
CA LEU A 195 -5.39 -2.58 -8.21
C LEU A 195 -5.74 -2.77 -9.68
N LYS A 196 -6.57 -3.77 -10.01
CA LYS A 196 -7.06 -3.96 -11.38
C LYS A 196 -7.96 -2.82 -11.83
N GLU A 197 -8.86 -2.35 -10.97
CA GLU A 197 -9.72 -1.19 -11.23
C GLU A 197 -8.88 0.07 -11.46
N LYS A 198 -7.85 0.30 -10.63
CA LYS A 198 -6.91 1.41 -10.81
C LYS A 198 -6.20 1.36 -12.17
N VAL A 199 -5.68 0.20 -12.56
CA VAL A 199 -5.01 0.03 -13.88
C VAL A 199 -5.98 0.30 -15.04
N MET A 200 -7.23 -0.18 -14.94
CA MET A 200 -8.24 0.09 -15.98
C MET A 200 -8.59 1.58 -16.08
N ASP A 201 -8.67 2.29 -14.96
CA ASP A 201 -8.91 3.73 -14.92
C ASP A 201 -7.75 4.50 -15.58
N ASN A 202 -6.51 4.17 -15.20
CA ASN A 202 -5.31 4.78 -15.76
C ASN A 202 -5.19 4.57 -17.27
N LYS A 203 -5.52 3.36 -17.76
CA LYS A 203 -5.57 3.09 -19.20
C LYS A 203 -6.63 3.94 -19.90
N SER A 204 -7.79 4.13 -19.28
CA SER A 204 -8.88 4.93 -19.84
C SER A 204 -8.48 6.40 -19.96
N LEU A 205 -7.79 6.95 -18.95
CA LEU A 205 -7.23 8.29 -18.99
C LEU A 205 -6.13 8.45 -20.06
N ALA A 206 -5.26 7.45 -20.21
CA ALA A 206 -4.24 7.46 -21.26
C ALA A 206 -4.86 7.48 -22.67
N MET A 207 -5.93 6.70 -22.88
CA MET A 207 -6.70 6.70 -24.13
C MET A 207 -7.41 8.04 -24.36
N GLU A 208 -7.98 8.63 -23.32
CA GLU A 208 -8.63 9.94 -23.42
C GLU A 208 -7.63 11.03 -23.82
N ALA A 209 -6.44 11.07 -23.23
CA ALA A 209 -5.38 11.98 -23.64
C ALA A 209 -5.01 11.78 -25.12
N ALA A 210 -4.85 10.53 -25.56
CA ALA A 210 -4.54 10.21 -26.94
C ALA A 210 -5.65 10.65 -27.92
N HIS A 211 -6.92 10.45 -27.59
CA HIS A 211 -8.05 10.90 -28.40
C HIS A 211 -8.14 12.42 -28.48
N VAL A 212 -7.83 13.15 -27.40
CA VAL A 212 -7.73 14.61 -27.44
C VAL A 212 -6.62 15.07 -28.39
N LEU A 213 -5.45 14.42 -28.31
CA LEU A 213 -4.31 14.73 -29.17
C LEU A 213 -4.64 14.45 -30.64
N ASP A 214 -5.32 13.34 -30.93
CA ASP A 214 -5.75 12.98 -32.29
C ASP A 214 -6.78 13.97 -32.85
N ALA A 215 -7.78 14.35 -32.05
CA ALA A 215 -8.78 15.36 -32.43
C ALA A 215 -8.15 16.73 -32.76
N LYS A 216 -6.95 17.00 -32.23
CA LYS A 216 -6.15 18.20 -32.48
C LYS A 216 -5.05 18.00 -33.53
N GLN A 217 -5.14 16.90 -34.28
CA GLN A 217 -4.23 16.54 -35.38
C GLN A 217 -2.77 16.44 -34.93
N ALA A 218 -2.53 15.86 -33.75
CA ALA A 218 -1.20 15.43 -33.36
C ALA A 218 -0.70 14.31 -34.28
N ILE A 219 0.61 14.17 -34.34
CA ILE A 219 1.33 13.28 -35.25
C ILE A 219 1.94 12.14 -34.43
N ASP A 220 1.88 10.92 -34.95
CA ASP A 220 2.52 9.70 -34.41
C ASP A 220 2.19 9.45 -32.92
N ILE A 221 0.92 9.54 -32.53
CA ILE A 221 0.54 9.35 -31.12
C ILE A 221 0.81 7.90 -30.72
N THR A 222 1.42 7.70 -29.57
CA THR A 222 1.82 6.39 -29.05
C THR A 222 1.54 6.33 -27.56
N ILE A 223 1.00 5.20 -27.09
CA ILE A 223 0.83 4.93 -25.67
C ILE A 223 1.69 3.72 -25.31
N ILE A 224 2.47 3.83 -24.24
CA ILE A 224 3.32 2.77 -23.72
C ILE A 224 2.85 2.39 -22.32
N ASP A 225 2.52 1.12 -22.10
CA ASP A 225 2.25 0.55 -20.79
C ASP A 225 3.58 0.23 -20.09
N VAL A 226 3.93 1.04 -19.10
CA VAL A 226 5.15 0.92 -18.31
C VAL A 226 4.90 0.39 -16.90
N SER A 227 3.64 0.04 -16.56
CA SER A 227 3.20 -0.31 -15.20
C SER A 227 3.94 -1.50 -14.56
N GLU A 228 4.48 -2.41 -15.38
CA GLU A 228 5.28 -3.55 -14.89
C GLU A 228 6.75 -3.21 -14.61
N LYS A 229 7.26 -2.10 -15.17
CA LYS A 229 8.70 -1.76 -15.13
C LYS A 229 9.00 -0.40 -14.49
N SER A 230 7.98 0.44 -14.37
CA SER A 230 8.05 1.78 -13.80
C SER A 230 7.33 1.83 -12.46
N SER A 231 7.92 2.53 -11.49
CA SER A 231 7.26 2.88 -10.22
C SER A 231 6.72 4.30 -10.20
N PHE A 232 6.94 5.10 -11.24
CA PHE A 232 6.55 6.52 -11.27
C PHE A 232 5.30 6.81 -12.09
N ALA A 233 4.91 5.92 -13.00
CA ALA A 233 3.70 6.02 -13.83
C ALA A 233 3.34 4.64 -14.39
N ASP A 234 2.06 4.44 -14.75
CA ASP A 234 1.56 3.25 -15.44
C ASP A 234 1.59 3.42 -16.96
N TYR A 235 1.30 4.63 -17.48
CA TYR A 235 1.27 4.91 -18.92
C TYR A 235 2.09 6.14 -19.31
N LEU A 236 2.84 6.00 -20.41
CA LEU A 236 3.46 7.12 -21.12
C LEU A 236 2.71 7.35 -22.43
N ILE A 237 2.25 8.59 -22.63
CA ILE A 237 1.65 9.03 -23.89
C ILE A 237 2.69 9.90 -24.58
N ILE A 238 3.01 9.62 -25.84
CA ILE A 238 3.96 10.38 -26.65
C ILE A 238 3.26 10.84 -27.91
N ALA A 239 3.31 12.15 -28.21
CA ALA A 239 2.76 12.71 -29.44
C ALA A 239 3.65 13.81 -30.00
N SER A 240 3.53 14.05 -31.31
CA SER A 240 4.26 15.10 -32.00
C SER A 240 3.33 16.22 -32.48
N GLY A 241 3.73 17.47 -32.30
CA GLY A 241 3.15 18.62 -32.99
C GLY A 241 3.91 18.95 -34.27
N GLY A 242 3.22 19.43 -35.29
CA GLY A 242 3.82 19.94 -36.54
C GLY A 242 4.52 21.30 -36.39
N SER A 243 4.32 21.99 -35.27
CA SER A 243 5.05 23.21 -34.90
C SER A 243 5.10 23.37 -33.39
N GLU A 244 6.04 24.16 -32.86
CA GLU A 244 6.14 24.42 -31.42
C GLU A 244 4.88 25.08 -30.85
N ARG A 245 4.20 25.91 -31.65
CA ARG A 245 2.90 26.49 -31.27
C ARG A 245 1.82 25.41 -31.13
N GLN A 246 1.83 24.41 -32.01
CA GLN A 246 0.90 23.29 -31.91
C GLN A 246 1.22 22.42 -30.68
N VAL A 247 2.50 22.22 -30.34
CA VAL A 247 2.90 21.51 -29.11
C VAL A 247 2.25 22.13 -27.87
N GLY A 248 2.31 23.46 -27.74
CA GLY A 248 1.63 24.17 -26.65
C GLY A 248 0.11 24.00 -26.69
N ALA A 249 -0.52 24.20 -27.86
CA ALA A 249 -1.97 24.05 -28.01
C ALA A 249 -2.49 22.63 -27.74
N LEU A 250 -1.67 21.61 -28.03
CA LEU A 250 -1.97 20.21 -27.71
C LEU A 250 -1.93 19.99 -26.19
N ALA A 251 -0.92 20.52 -25.50
CA ALA A 251 -0.84 20.47 -24.04
C ALA A 251 -2.05 21.15 -23.39
N ASP A 252 -2.36 22.38 -23.81
CA ASP A 252 -3.53 23.13 -23.31
C ASP A 252 -4.84 22.34 -23.52
N SER A 253 -4.98 21.67 -24.68
CA SER A 253 -6.19 20.87 -24.98
C SER A 253 -6.34 19.64 -24.07
N VAL A 254 -5.24 18.98 -23.72
CA VAL A 254 -5.26 17.85 -22.78
C VAL A 254 -5.57 18.34 -21.37
N GLU A 255 -4.95 19.44 -20.95
CA GLU A 255 -5.20 20.06 -19.64
C GLU A 255 -6.67 20.48 -19.49
N ASP A 256 -7.22 21.19 -20.47
CA ASP A 256 -8.62 21.62 -20.48
C ASP A 256 -9.56 20.41 -20.38
N LYS A 257 -9.30 19.35 -21.14
CA LYS A 257 -10.13 18.14 -21.12
C LYS A 257 -10.13 17.46 -19.76
N PHE A 258 -8.96 17.30 -19.16
CA PHE A 258 -8.83 16.64 -17.87
C PHE A 258 -9.43 17.49 -16.74
N ALA A 259 -9.31 18.82 -16.84
CA ALA A 259 -9.92 19.75 -15.89
C ALA A 259 -11.45 19.66 -15.88
N GLU A 260 -12.12 19.37 -17.01
CA GLU A 260 -13.57 19.11 -17.06
C GLU A 260 -13.99 17.94 -16.14
N SER A 261 -13.11 16.94 -16.01
CA SER A 261 -13.29 15.76 -15.15
C SER A 261 -12.72 15.95 -13.74
N GLY A 262 -12.23 17.16 -13.41
CA GLY A 262 -11.63 17.48 -12.12
C GLY A 262 -10.21 16.91 -11.92
N ILE A 263 -9.57 16.43 -12.99
CA ILE A 263 -8.21 15.89 -12.97
C ILE A 263 -7.25 17.03 -13.27
N LEU A 264 -6.33 17.28 -12.35
CA LEU A 264 -5.33 18.33 -12.46
C LEU A 264 -3.93 17.72 -12.55
N PRO A 265 -3.01 18.31 -13.33
CA PRO A 265 -1.63 17.85 -13.38
C PRO A 265 -0.92 18.12 -12.05
N LYS A 266 -0.09 17.17 -11.62
CA LYS A 266 0.87 17.37 -10.51
C LYS A 266 1.93 18.40 -10.89
N SER A 267 2.40 18.33 -12.13
CA SER A 267 3.34 19.29 -12.70
C SER A 267 3.20 19.34 -14.23
N ILE A 268 3.55 20.49 -14.79
CA ILE A 268 3.78 20.66 -16.23
C ILE A 268 5.18 21.25 -16.39
N GLU A 269 6.00 20.59 -17.18
CA GLU A 269 7.33 21.04 -17.58
C GLU A 269 7.39 21.37 -19.07
N GLY A 270 8.33 22.25 -19.45
CA GLY A 270 8.42 22.81 -20.79
C GLY A 270 7.99 24.28 -20.81
N LYS A 271 8.59 25.08 -21.70
CA LYS A 271 8.19 26.47 -21.92
C LYS A 271 7.45 26.57 -23.23
N GLN A 272 6.57 27.57 -23.36
CA GLN A 272 6.04 27.89 -24.68
C GLN A 272 7.19 28.12 -25.67
N ASN A 273 7.11 27.46 -26.82
CA ASN A 273 8.13 27.42 -27.86
C ASN A 273 9.45 26.70 -27.48
N SER A 274 9.48 25.80 -26.49
CA SER A 274 10.65 24.91 -26.29
C SER A 274 10.63 23.67 -27.18
N GLY A 275 9.54 23.43 -27.90
CA GLY A 275 9.36 22.22 -28.71
C GLY A 275 9.17 20.94 -27.89
N TRP A 276 8.94 21.04 -26.58
CA TRP A 276 8.64 19.90 -25.72
C TRP A 276 7.80 20.35 -24.53
N MET A 277 6.84 19.51 -24.14
CA MET A 277 6.00 19.65 -22.96
C MET A 277 5.88 18.27 -22.29
N LEU A 278 6.01 18.22 -20.97
CA LEU A 278 5.78 17.03 -20.15
C LEU A 278 4.71 17.37 -19.12
N MET A 279 3.60 16.62 -19.15
CA MET A 279 2.48 16.79 -18.23
C MET A 279 2.38 15.56 -17.34
N ASP A 280 2.66 15.72 -16.06
CA ASP A 280 2.62 14.65 -15.06
C ASP A 280 1.26 14.66 -14.34
N TYR A 281 0.47 13.61 -14.53
CA TYR A 281 -0.80 13.39 -13.83
C TYR A 281 -0.68 12.31 -12.74
N GLY A 282 0.53 11.89 -12.38
CA GLY A 282 0.81 10.79 -11.48
C GLY A 282 0.92 9.47 -12.23
N ASP A 283 -0.18 8.71 -12.32
CA ASP A 283 -0.13 7.38 -12.92
C ASP A 283 -0.08 7.42 -14.46
N ILE A 284 -0.26 8.59 -15.08
CA ILE A 284 -0.04 8.79 -16.52
C ILE A 284 0.81 10.03 -16.78
N ILE A 285 1.67 9.97 -17.78
CA ILE A 285 2.51 11.10 -18.21
C ILE A 285 2.31 11.34 -19.71
N VAL A 286 1.97 12.58 -20.05
CA VAL A 286 1.78 13.00 -21.45
C VAL A 286 2.99 13.82 -21.90
N ASN A 287 3.72 13.29 -22.88
CA ASN A 287 4.87 13.92 -23.51
C ASN A 287 4.49 14.39 -24.91
N ILE A 288 4.59 15.69 -25.14
CA ILE A 288 4.25 16.30 -26.44
C ILE A 288 5.51 17.01 -26.96
N PHE A 289 5.95 16.60 -28.14
CA PHE A 289 7.21 17.07 -28.73
C PHE A 289 7.00 17.73 -30.08
N SER A 290 7.93 18.57 -30.51
CA SER A 290 8.17 18.75 -31.94
C SER A 290 8.82 17.48 -32.50
N GLN A 291 8.72 17.24 -33.81
CA GLN A 291 9.35 16.07 -34.44
C GLN A 291 10.86 15.99 -34.12
N GLU A 292 11.57 17.12 -34.18
CA GLU A 292 13.00 17.20 -33.83
C GLU A 292 13.27 16.79 -32.37
N MET A 293 12.47 17.29 -31.42
CA MET A 293 12.68 16.97 -30.00
C MET A 293 12.33 15.52 -29.69
N ARG A 294 11.35 14.93 -30.38
CA ARG A 294 11.00 13.51 -30.22
C ARG A 294 12.15 12.61 -30.66
N GLU A 295 12.75 12.90 -31.82
CA GLU A 295 13.93 12.15 -32.29
C GLU A 295 15.12 12.27 -31.33
N LYS A 296 15.29 13.45 -30.74
CA LYS A 296 16.38 13.73 -29.78
C LYS A 296 16.19 12.99 -28.46
N TYR A 297 15.00 13.00 -27.87
CA TYR A 297 14.74 12.35 -26.58
C TYR A 297 14.53 10.84 -26.72
N ASN A 298 13.82 10.41 -27.77
CA ASN A 298 13.60 9.02 -28.15
C ASN A 298 13.15 8.14 -26.97
N ILE A 299 12.10 8.57 -26.28
CA ILE A 299 11.55 7.88 -25.10
C ILE A 299 11.12 6.46 -25.46
N GLU A 300 10.57 6.27 -26.66
CA GLU A 300 10.12 4.97 -27.16
C GLU A 300 11.25 3.95 -27.25
N LYS A 301 12.49 4.38 -27.49
CA LYS A 301 13.66 3.49 -27.47
C LYS A 301 14.02 3.04 -26.05
N VAL A 302 13.87 3.92 -25.05
CA VAL A 302 14.15 3.60 -23.64
C VAL A 302 13.15 2.55 -23.13
N TRP A 303 11.89 2.67 -23.53
CA TRP A 303 10.79 1.77 -23.13
C TRP A 303 10.40 0.77 -24.23
N GLY A 304 11.30 0.48 -25.17
CA GLY A 304 11.00 -0.33 -26.35
C GLY A 304 10.71 -1.82 -26.05
N ASP A 305 10.95 -2.25 -24.82
CA ASP A 305 10.65 -3.59 -24.30
C ASP A 305 9.32 -3.66 -23.51
N CYS A 306 8.55 -2.57 -23.51
CA CYS A 306 7.22 -2.46 -22.91
C CYS A 306 6.13 -2.67 -23.95
N ASN A 307 4.87 -2.77 -23.50
CA ASN A 307 3.74 -2.97 -24.39
C ASN A 307 3.27 -1.63 -24.98
N PHE A 308 3.08 -1.58 -26.30
CA PHE A 308 2.60 -0.40 -27.02
C PHE A 308 1.12 -0.59 -27.34
N LEU A 309 0.30 0.42 -27.07
CA LEU A 309 -1.14 0.38 -27.32
C LEU A 309 -1.48 1.19 -28.57
N ASP A 310 -2.38 0.63 -29.38
CA ASP A 310 -2.98 1.31 -30.52
C ASP A 310 -4.12 2.21 -30.07
N ILE A 311 -4.30 3.32 -30.78
CA ILE A 311 -5.41 4.25 -30.60
C ILE A 311 -6.45 3.87 -31.66
N GLU A 312 -7.56 3.29 -31.21
CA GLU A 312 -8.72 3.01 -32.05
C GLU A 312 -9.55 4.26 -32.33
#